data_AF-A0A952XLV4-F1
#
_entry.id   AF-A0A952XLV4-F1
#
_cell.length_a   1.000
_cell.length_b   1.000
_cell.length_c   1.000
_cell.angle_alpha   90.00
_cell.angle_beta   90.00
_cell.angle_gamma   90.00
#
_symmetry.space_group_name_H-M   'P 1'
#
loop_
_entity.id
_entity.type
_entity.pdbx_description
1 polymer ?
#
loop_
_entity_poly.entity_id
_entity_poly.type
_entity_poly.pdbx_seq_one_letter_code
_entity_poly.pdbx_strand_id
1 'polypeptide(L)'
;MSRSKALVEAADAGIGIEPENADELAAAICRLADDRALYQRMAASGPVYVRAHFDRRKLAMQFLELLERVVAEQRSSPSTVAELEQCQ
;
A
#
# COMPACT_ATOMS: atom_id res chain seq x y z
N MET A 1 -11.23 -5.66 -11.83
CA MET A 1 -10.34 -4.48 -11.79
C MET A 1 -9.10 -4.82 -10.96
N SER A 2 -7.91 -4.71 -11.53
CA SER A 2 -6.65 -5.07 -10.85
C SER A 2 -6.28 -4.04 -9.77
N ARG A 3 -5.70 -4.50 -8.63
CA ARG A 3 -5.22 -3.60 -7.56
C ARG A 3 -4.10 -2.68 -8.04
N SER A 4 -3.25 -3.13 -8.96
CA SER A 4 -2.17 -2.32 -9.53
C SER A 4 -2.74 -1.17 -10.37
N LYS A 5 -3.80 -1.42 -11.15
CA LYS A 5 -4.49 -0.40 -11.94
C LYS A 5 -5.10 0.67 -11.04
N ALA A 6 -5.87 0.25 -10.03
CA ALA A 6 -6.47 1.18 -9.06
C ALA A 6 -5.42 2.01 -8.31
N LEU A 7 -4.25 1.43 -7.99
CA LEU A 7 -3.17 2.16 -7.32
C LEU A 7 -2.58 3.26 -8.20
N VAL A 8 -2.27 2.94 -9.45
CA VAL A 8 -1.66 3.89 -10.39
C VAL A 8 -2.64 5.01 -10.75
N GLU A 9 -3.92 4.69 -10.89
CA GLU A 9 -4.99 5.66 -11.13
C GLU A 9 -5.23 6.56 -9.92
N ALA A 10 -5.29 6.01 -8.70
CA ALA A 10 -5.44 6.80 -7.47
C ALA A 10 -4.26 7.75 -7.24
N ALA A 11 -3.06 7.35 -7.66
CA ALA A 11 -1.87 8.16 -7.59
C ALA A 11 -1.74 9.18 -8.74
N ASP A 12 -2.65 9.19 -9.73
CA ASP A 12 -2.50 9.90 -11.02
C ASP A 12 -1.07 9.74 -11.59
N ALA A 13 -0.54 8.52 -11.52
CA ALA A 13 0.88 8.24 -11.77
C ALA A 13 1.11 7.35 -13.00
N GLY A 14 0.07 7.12 -13.81
CA GLY A 14 0.16 6.32 -15.04
C GLY A 14 -1.20 5.95 -15.63
N ILE A 15 -1.16 5.08 -16.65
CA ILE A 15 -2.33 4.67 -17.43
C ILE A 15 -2.50 3.15 -17.28
N GLY A 16 -3.65 2.70 -16.78
CA GLY A 16 -3.94 1.28 -16.63
C GLY A 16 -4.49 0.65 -17.91
N ILE A 17 -3.75 -0.28 -18.48
CA ILE A 17 -4.15 -1.07 -19.67
C ILE A 17 -4.67 -2.46 -19.27
N GLU A 18 -5.41 -3.11 -20.17
CA GLU A 18 -5.77 -4.52 -20.02
C GLU A 18 -4.53 -5.43 -20.19
N PRO A 19 -4.37 -6.48 -19.36
CA PRO A 19 -3.31 -7.46 -19.56
C PRO A 19 -3.36 -8.06 -20.97
N GLU A 20 -2.18 -8.34 -21.52
CA GLU A 20 -2.03 -8.97 -22.84
C GLU A 20 -2.61 -8.14 -24.02
N ASN A 21 -2.97 -6.87 -23.79
CA ASN A 21 -3.44 -5.97 -24.84
C ASN A 21 -2.29 -5.08 -25.38
N ALA A 22 -1.69 -5.51 -26.49
CA ALA A 22 -0.58 -4.78 -27.12
C ALA A 22 -1.02 -3.42 -27.72
N ASP A 23 -2.25 -3.32 -28.22
CA ASP A 23 -2.76 -2.11 -28.84
C ASP A 23 -2.98 -1.00 -27.80
N GLU A 24 -3.56 -1.35 -26.64
CA GLU A 24 -3.69 -0.41 -25.52
C GLU A 24 -2.33 0.04 -24.97
N LEU A 25 -1.36 -0.87 -24.89
CA LEU A 25 0.00 -0.53 -24.49
C LEU A 25 0.62 0.49 -25.45
N ALA A 26 0.57 0.22 -26.76
CA ALA A 26 1.10 1.11 -27.77
C ALA A 26 0.43 2.48 -27.72
N ALA A 27 -0.90 2.52 -27.63
CA ALA A 27 -1.66 3.77 -27.53
C ALA A 27 -1.28 4.57 -26.27
N ALA A 28 -1.11 3.91 -25.12
CA ALA A 28 -0.72 4.57 -23.87
C ALA A 28 0.70 5.17 -23.97
N ILE A 29 1.65 4.44 -24.57
CA ILE A 29 3.02 4.92 -24.78
C ILE A 29 3.01 6.13 -25.72
N CYS A 30 2.34 6.04 -26.87
CA CYS A 30 2.24 7.15 -27.83
C CYS A 30 1.62 8.39 -27.17
N ARG A 31 0.52 8.22 -26.43
CA ARG A 31 -0.12 9.33 -25.71
C ARG A 31 0.82 10.04 -24.74
N LEU A 32 1.64 9.30 -23.99
CA LEU A 32 2.61 9.88 -23.06
C LEU A 32 3.80 10.54 -23.78
N ALA A 33 4.17 10.04 -24.95
CA ALA A 33 5.21 10.63 -25.78
C ALA A 33 4.73 11.95 -26.43
N ASP A 34 3.48 11.97 -26.91
CA ASP A 34 2.89 13.11 -27.61
C ASP A 34 2.44 14.23 -26.66
N ASP A 35 1.99 13.89 -25.45
CA ASP A 35 1.59 14.85 -24.41
C ASP A 35 2.63 14.95 -23.28
N ARG A 36 3.60 15.84 -23.47
CA ARG A 36 4.67 16.09 -22.50
C ARG A 36 4.14 16.61 -21.16
N ALA A 37 3.05 17.37 -21.17
CA ALA A 37 2.48 17.93 -19.94
C ALA A 37 1.83 16.83 -19.09
N LEU A 38 1.07 15.93 -19.72
CA LEU A 38 0.53 14.73 -19.08
C LEU A 38 1.63 13.88 -18.46
N TYR A 39 2.69 13.60 -19.23
CA TYR A 39 3.83 12.85 -18.72
C TYR A 39 4.45 13.50 -17.47
N GLN A 40 4.70 14.81 -17.49
CA GLN A 40 5.33 15.51 -16.38
C GLN A 40 4.47 15.50 -15.11
N ARG A 41 3.15 15.69 -15.25
CA ARG A 41 2.22 15.58 -14.12
C ARG A 41 2.27 14.20 -13.49
N MET A 42 2.14 13.15 -14.30
CA MET A 42 2.15 11.76 -13.81
C MET A 42 3.49 11.39 -13.17
N ALA A 43 4.60 11.79 -13.78
CA ALA A 43 5.95 11.55 -13.26
C ALA A 43 6.18 12.24 -11.90
N ALA A 44 5.60 13.43 -11.70
CA ALA A 44 5.70 14.15 -10.43
C ALA A 44 4.78 13.58 -9.34
N SER A 45 3.60 13.06 -9.71
CA SER A 45 2.59 12.59 -8.75
C SER A 45 3.01 11.31 -8.02
N GLY A 46 3.61 10.34 -8.73
CA GLY A 46 3.99 9.05 -8.15
C GLY A 46 4.84 9.14 -6.86
N PRO A 47 5.99 9.84 -6.87
CA PRO A 47 6.81 10.02 -5.66
C PRO A 47 6.13 10.79 -4.52
N VAL A 48 5.18 11.67 -4.84
CA VAL A 48 4.38 12.38 -3.82
C VAL A 48 3.42 11.40 -3.14
N TYR A 49 2.69 10.61 -3.92
CA TYR A 49 1.76 9.61 -3.41
C TYR A 49 2.47 8.55 -2.57
N VAL A 50 3.62 8.04 -3.02
CA VAL A 50 4.42 7.04 -2.27
C VAL A 50 4.86 7.60 -0.91
N ARG A 51 5.36 8.84 -0.84
CA ARG A 51 5.77 9.45 0.43
C ARG A 51 4.59 9.71 1.38
N ALA A 52 3.41 9.99 0.84
CA ALA A 52 2.21 10.21 1.63
C ALA A 52 1.67 8.90 2.23
N HIS A 53 1.62 7.82 1.44
CA HIS A 53 0.88 6.60 1.79
C HIS A 53 1.75 5.38 2.13
N PHE A 54 2.99 5.33 1.65
CA PHE A 54 3.88 4.15 1.73
C PHE A 54 5.25 4.48 2.31
N ASP A 55 5.35 5.52 3.15
CA ASP A 55 6.59 5.79 3.88
C ASP A 55 6.91 4.62 4.82
N ARG A 56 8.01 3.91 4.52
CA ARG A 56 8.43 2.71 5.24
C ARG A 56 8.59 2.93 6.74
N ARG A 57 9.09 4.10 7.16
CA ARG A 57 9.29 4.40 8.60
C ARG A 57 7.95 4.59 9.29
N LYS A 58 7.03 5.33 8.68
CA LYS A 58 5.67 5.51 9.22
C LYS A 58 4.96 4.17 9.37
N LEU A 59 4.99 3.32 8.34
CA LEU A 59 4.36 2.00 8.37
C LEU A 59 4.98 1.10 9.44
N ALA A 60 6.32 1.12 9.60
CA ALA A 60 6.99 0.33 10.63
C ALA A 60 6.61 0.79 12.04
N MET A 61 6.52 2.10 12.29
CA MET A 61 6.10 2.64 13.59
C MET A 61 4.65 2.27 13.90
N GLN A 62 3.74 2.43 12.94
CA GLN A 62 2.33 2.02 13.11
C GLN A 62 2.19 0.53 13.41
N PHE A 63 3.00 -0.30 12.75
CA PHE A 63 3.01 -1.73 13.01
C PHE A 63 3.56 -2.05 14.41
N LEU A 64 4.64 -1.39 14.83
CA LEU A 64 5.20 -1.54 16.16
C LEU A 64 4.18 -1.15 17.24
N GLU A 65 3.52 0.01 17.11
CA GLU A 65 2.47 0.46 18.02
C GLU A 65 1.35 -0.59 18.15
N LEU A 66 0.95 -1.20 17.02
CA LEU A 66 -0.07 -2.25 17.03
C LEU A 66 0.39 -3.50 17.79
N LEU A 67 1.64 -3.93 17.59
CA LEU A 67 2.21 -5.06 18.33
C LEU A 67 2.31 -4.78 19.83
N GLU A 68 2.75 -3.58 20.21
CA GLU A 68 2.84 -3.15 21.61
C GLU A 68 1.48 -3.18 22.31
N ARG A 69 0.42 -2.70 21.64
CA ARG A 69 -0.96 -2.78 22.18
C ARG A 69 -1.41 -4.22 22.39
N VAL A 70 -1.22 -5.09 21.41
CA VAL A 70 -1.62 -6.50 21.52
C VAL A 70 -0.92 -7.19 22.71
N VAL A 71 0.36 -6.90 22.92
CA VAL A 71 1.11 -7.44 24.07
C VAL A 71 0.60 -6.85 25.40
N ALA A 72 0.27 -5.56 25.46
CA ALA A 72 -0.26 -4.92 26.65
C ALA A 72 -1.65 -5.47 27.04
N GLU A 73 -2.52 -5.71 26.07
CA GLU A 73 -3.86 -6.31 26.26
C GLU A 73 -3.78 -7.74 26.81
N GLN A 74 -2.82 -8.54 26.33
CA GLN A 74 -2.61 -9.90 26.87
C GLN A 74 -2.10 -9.91 28.31
N ARG A 75 -1.29 -8.93 28.70
CA ARG A 75 -0.77 -8.82 30.09
C ARG A 75 -1.77 -8.26 31.08
N SER A 76 -2.76 -7.50 30.60
CA SER A 76 -3.83 -6.91 31.43
C SER A 76 -5.05 -7.82 31.57
N SER A 77 -5.16 -8.86 30.75
CA SER A 77 -6.10 -9.96 30.99
C SER A 77 -5.49 -10.91 32.03
N PRO A 78 -6.16 -11.21 33.17
CA PRO A 78 -5.72 -12.26 34.07
C PRO A 78 -5.69 -13.56 33.26
N SER A 79 -4.53 -14.15 33.09
CA SER A 79 -4.38 -15.36 32.30
C SER A 79 -5.07 -16.52 33.04
N THR A 80 -6.10 -17.10 32.44
CA THR A 80 -6.80 -18.33 32.89
C THR A 80 -5.89 -19.58 32.89
N VAL A 81 -4.58 -19.43 32.67
CA VAL A 81 -3.62 -20.55 32.61
C VAL A 81 -2.98 -20.89 33.96
N ALA A 82 -3.44 -20.33 35.08
CA ALA A 82 -2.94 -20.69 36.42
C ALA A 82 -3.77 -21.75 37.17
N GLU A 83 -4.93 -22.22 36.66
CA GLU A 83 -5.86 -23.06 37.45
C GLU A 83 -5.83 -24.57 37.15
N LEU A 84 -4.82 -25.11 36.44
CA LEU A 84 -4.74 -26.56 36.19
C LEU A 84 -3.56 -27.29 36.87
N GLU A 85 -2.73 -26.62 37.67
CA GLU A 85 -1.62 -27.27 38.39
C GLU A 85 -1.86 -27.51 39.89
N GLN A 86 -3.08 -27.30 40.41
CA GLN A 86 -3.40 -27.49 41.84
C GLN A 86 -4.34 -28.68 42.16
N CYS A 87 -4.46 -29.65 41.24
CA CYS A 87 -5.14 -30.93 41.50
C CYS A 87 -4.22 -32.17 41.39
N GLN A 88 -2.94 -32.05 41.72
CA GLN A 88 -2.10 -33.23 42.02
C GLN A 88 -1.53 -33.17 43.43
#